data_AF-A0A920KK15-F1
#
_entry.id   AF-A0A920KK15-F1
#
_cell.length_a   1.000
_cell.length_b   1.000
_cell.length_c   1.000
_cell.angle_alpha   90.00
_cell.angle_beta   90.00
_cell.angle_gamma   90.00
#
_symmetry.space_group_name_H-M   'P 1'
#
loop_
_entity.id
_entity.type
_entity.pdbx_description
1 polymer ?
#
loop_
_entity_poly.entity_id
_entity_poly.type
_entity_poly.pdbx_seq_one_letter_code
_entity_poly.pdbx_strand_id
1 'polypeptide(L)'
;MCPKFKGWHAGISEWKNVKNLNDYSIGIELENKGHEHGYTNFTNSQYHKLKKLIKFLKFNYFIKDEDIIFHSDIAPNRKKDPGEKFIVKKLGIKRFNFHQRKNLVLMTFKIIWF
;
A
#
# COMPACT_ATOMS: atom_id res chain seq x y z
N MET A 1 13.34 10.64 -2.40
CA MET A 1 14.21 9.44 -2.45
C MET A 1 15.20 9.59 -3.60
N CYS A 2 16.37 8.96 -3.54
CA CYS A 2 17.33 8.95 -4.65
C CYS A 2 16.68 8.32 -5.90
N PRO A 3 16.78 8.93 -7.10
CA PRO A 3 16.13 8.41 -8.32
C PRO A 3 16.48 6.95 -8.65
N LYS A 4 17.68 6.51 -8.23
CA LYS A 4 18.18 5.15 -8.47
C LYS A 4 17.34 4.03 -7.86
N PHE A 5 16.57 4.31 -6.79
CA PHE A 5 15.78 3.30 -6.07
C PHE A 5 14.27 3.57 -6.15
N LYS A 6 13.83 4.39 -7.11
CA LYS A 6 12.42 4.69 -7.31
C LYS A 6 11.70 3.46 -7.90
N GLY A 7 10.73 2.93 -7.17
CA GLY A 7 9.80 1.93 -7.70
C GLY A 7 8.71 2.56 -8.56
N TRP A 8 8.24 1.85 -9.59
CA TRP A 8 7.13 2.30 -10.44
C TRP A 8 5.88 1.47 -10.15
N HIS A 9 5.17 1.83 -9.08
CA HIS A 9 4.06 1.02 -8.57
C HIS A 9 2.75 1.79 -8.46
N ALA A 10 2.78 3.09 -8.09
CA ALA A 10 1.60 3.91 -7.88
C ALA A 10 1.04 4.50 -9.19
N GLY A 11 1.92 4.86 -10.14
CA GLY A 11 1.52 5.54 -11.38
C GLY A 11 0.83 6.89 -11.12
N ILE A 12 -0.15 7.25 -11.95
CA ILE A 12 -1.01 8.43 -11.73
C ILE A 12 -1.77 8.21 -10.42
N SER A 13 -1.41 8.98 -9.40
CA SER A 13 -1.83 8.76 -8.01
C SER A 13 -1.82 10.06 -7.23
N GLU A 14 -2.71 10.16 -6.24
CA GLU A 14 -2.79 11.29 -5.33
C GLU A 14 -3.16 10.84 -3.91
N TRP A 15 -2.48 11.39 -2.91
CA TRP A 15 -2.79 11.19 -1.49
C TRP A 15 -2.56 12.46 -0.70
N LYS A 16 -3.56 12.96 0.05
CA LYS A 16 -3.45 14.18 0.87
C LYS A 16 -2.82 15.37 0.10
N ASN A 17 -3.25 15.60 -1.15
CA ASN A 17 -2.75 16.61 -2.11
C ASN A 17 -1.31 16.37 -2.64
N VAL A 18 -0.68 15.23 -2.32
CA VAL A 18 0.59 14.82 -2.89
C VAL A 18 0.31 13.97 -4.13
N LYS A 19 0.75 14.44 -5.30
CA LYS A 19 0.65 13.71 -6.57
C LYS A 19 1.92 12.91 -6.84
N ASN A 20 1.85 11.96 -7.78
CA ASN A 20 2.99 11.16 -8.25
C ASN A 20 3.68 10.40 -7.11
N LEU A 21 2.92 9.54 -6.41
CA LEU A 21 3.39 8.91 -5.18
C LEU A 21 4.59 7.98 -5.35
N ASN A 22 4.97 7.57 -6.57
CA ASN A 22 6.24 6.87 -6.81
C ASN A 22 7.46 7.62 -6.21
N ASP A 23 7.38 8.94 -6.06
CA ASP A 23 8.49 9.76 -5.54
C ASP A 23 8.59 9.76 -4.00
N TYR A 24 7.47 9.41 -3.34
CA TYR A 24 7.22 9.63 -1.92
C TYR A 24 6.73 8.36 -1.19
N SER A 25 6.75 7.21 -1.86
CA SER A 25 6.22 5.99 -1.27
C SER A 25 7.06 4.75 -1.57
N ILE A 26 6.88 3.77 -0.68
CA ILE A 26 7.38 2.42 -0.84
C ILE A 26 6.21 1.56 -1.35
N GLY A 27 6.40 0.92 -2.50
CA GLY A 27 5.46 -0.05 -3.04
C GLY A 27 5.70 -1.44 -2.45
N ILE A 28 4.64 -2.05 -1.92
CA ILE A 28 4.65 -3.46 -1.53
C ILE A 28 3.67 -4.20 -2.41
N GLU A 29 4.18 -5.21 -3.11
CA GLU A 29 3.37 -6.06 -3.96
C GLU A 29 3.09 -7.40 -3.29
N LEU A 30 1.82 -7.82 -3.34
CA LEU A 30 1.38 -9.12 -2.86
C LEU A 30 0.88 -9.95 -4.03
N GLU A 31 1.39 -11.17 -4.14
CA GLU A 31 0.94 -12.12 -5.15
C GLU A 31 -0.53 -12.52 -4.94
N ASN A 32 -1.33 -12.34 -5.99
CA ASN A 32 -2.69 -12.83 -6.07
C ASN A 32 -3.12 -12.89 -7.54
N LYS A 33 -4.00 -13.83 -7.89
CA LYS A 33 -4.54 -13.94 -9.25
C LYS A 33 -5.28 -12.69 -9.74
N GLY A 34 -5.70 -11.81 -8.83
CA GLY A 34 -6.38 -10.57 -9.19
C GLY A 34 -7.80 -10.77 -9.71
N HIS A 35 -8.58 -9.69 -9.79
CA HIS A 35 -10.03 -9.72 -10.06
C HIS A 35 -10.39 -10.42 -11.38
N GLU A 36 -9.55 -10.28 -12.40
CA GLU A 36 -9.82 -10.81 -13.74
C GLU A 36 -9.44 -12.30 -13.89
N HIS A 37 -8.66 -12.89 -12.97
CA HIS A 37 -8.12 -14.26 -13.12
C HIS A 37 -8.39 -15.16 -11.92
N GLY A 38 -9.49 -14.91 -11.21
CA GLY A 38 -9.91 -15.73 -10.09
C GLY A 38 -9.28 -15.30 -8.77
N TYR A 39 -9.40 -14.01 -8.46
CA TYR A 39 -9.01 -13.37 -7.20
C TYR A 39 -9.30 -14.26 -6.00
N THR A 40 -8.32 -14.48 -5.13
CA THR A 40 -8.45 -15.38 -3.98
C THR A 40 -8.19 -14.67 -2.66
N ASN A 41 -8.52 -15.33 -1.55
CA ASN A 41 -8.13 -14.87 -0.23
C ASN A 41 -6.61 -14.90 -0.08
N PHE A 42 -6.04 -13.84 0.49
CA PHE A 42 -4.63 -13.81 0.87
C PHE A 42 -4.37 -14.82 2.01
N THR A 43 -3.23 -15.49 1.92
CA THR A 43 -2.84 -16.52 2.90
C THR A 43 -2.45 -15.91 4.23
N ASN A 44 -2.60 -16.67 5.32
CA ASN A 44 -2.11 -16.23 6.64
C ASN A 44 -0.60 -15.96 6.65
N SER A 45 0.17 -16.71 5.85
CA SER A 45 1.62 -16.49 5.68
C SER A 45 1.91 -15.11 5.08
N GLN A 46 1.20 -14.73 4.02
CA GLN A 46 1.31 -13.39 3.41
C GLN A 46 1.04 -12.29 4.45
N TYR A 47 -0.06 -12.38 5.21
CA TYR A 47 -0.36 -11.40 6.27
C TYR A 47 0.73 -11.35 7.35
N HIS A 48 1.25 -12.49 7.79
CA HIS A 48 2.30 -12.54 8.81
C HIS A 48 3.60 -11.88 8.34
N LYS A 49 4.04 -12.19 7.13
CA LYS A 49 5.23 -11.58 6.51
C LYS A 49 5.03 -10.08 6.31
N LEU A 50 3.86 -9.71 5.79
CA LEU A 50 3.49 -8.32 5.56
C LEU A 50 3.49 -7.51 6.86
N LYS A 51 2.91 -8.05 7.94
CA LYS A 51 2.90 -7.40 9.26
C LYS A 51 4.32 -7.17 9.80
N LYS A 52 5.23 -8.14 9.63
CA LYS A 52 6.64 -7.98 10.02
C LYS A 52 7.32 -6.88 9.20
N LEU A 53 7.12 -6.87 7.89
CA LEU A 53 7.68 -5.86 6.99
C LEU A 53 7.15 -4.46 7.33
N ILE A 54 5.83 -4.32 7.51
CA ILE A 54 5.20 -3.07 7.94
C ILE A 54 5.82 -2.57 9.24
N LYS A 55 5.95 -3.42 10.27
CA LYS A 55 6.56 -3.02 11.55
C LYS A 55 7.99 -2.51 11.36
N PHE A 56 8.78 -3.20 10.54
CA PHE A 56 10.15 -2.79 10.22
C PHE A 56 10.20 -1.43 9.51
N LEU A 57 9.39 -1.24 8.47
CA LEU A 57 9.38 0.01 7.68
C LEU A 57 8.85 1.18 8.50
N LYS A 58 7.79 0.97 9.30
CA LYS A 58 7.28 1.98 10.22
C LYS A 58 8.35 2.49 11.17
N PHE A 59 9.14 1.58 11.75
CA PHE A 59 10.18 1.93 12.71
C PHE A 59 11.32 2.72 12.04
N ASN A 60 11.82 2.26 10.89
CA ASN A 60 12.99 2.87 10.26
C ASN A 60 12.68 4.16 9.49
N TYR A 61 11.46 4.32 8.98
CA TYR A 61 11.07 5.44 8.13
C TYR A 61 10.00 6.33 8.76
N PHE A 62 9.68 6.13 10.04
CA PHE A 62 8.68 6.90 10.79
C PHE A 62 7.29 6.95 10.11
N ILE A 63 6.92 5.86 9.43
CA ILE A 63 5.63 5.74 8.74
C ILE A 63 4.54 5.53 9.78
N LYS A 64 3.49 6.37 9.72
CA LYS A 64 2.31 6.27 10.59
C LYS A 64 1.29 5.31 9.99
N ASP A 65 0.40 4.76 10.82
CA ASP A 65 -0.66 3.88 10.32
C ASP A 65 -1.59 4.55 9.29
N GLU A 66 -1.80 5.85 9.41
CA GLU A 66 -2.57 6.66 8.46
C GLU A 66 -1.92 6.79 7.07
N ASP A 67 -0.62 6.53 6.98
CA ASP A 67 0.18 6.65 5.76
C ASP A 67 0.48 5.26 5.15
N ILE A 68 -0.22 4.23 5.64
CA ILE A 68 -0.27 2.87 5.14
C ILE A 68 -1.56 2.73 4.33
N ILE A 69 -1.43 2.88 3.01
CA ILE A 69 -2.54 3.10 2.08
C ILE A 69 -2.55 2.07 0.96
N PHE A 70 -3.70 1.95 0.32
CA PHE A 70 -3.96 0.99 -0.75
C PHE A 70 -3.91 1.69 -2.10
N HIS A 71 -3.61 0.93 -3.14
CA HIS A 71 -3.61 1.47 -4.50
C HIS A 71 -4.97 2.06 -4.88
N SER A 72 -6.05 1.44 -4.39
CA SER A 72 -7.42 1.94 -4.53
C SER A 72 -7.69 3.24 -3.78
N ASP A 73 -6.95 3.56 -2.72
CA ASP A 73 -7.12 4.85 -2.02
C ASP A 73 -6.55 6.01 -2.86
N ILE A 74 -5.47 5.75 -3.60
CA ILE A 74 -4.69 6.77 -4.31
C ILE A 74 -5.04 6.89 -5.79
N ALA A 75 -5.76 5.91 -6.33
CA ALA A 75 -6.21 5.85 -7.71
C ALA A 75 -7.59 5.15 -7.83
N PRO A 76 -8.63 5.64 -7.13
CA PRO A 76 -9.90 4.92 -6.95
C PRO A 76 -10.64 4.61 -8.26
N ASN A 77 -10.52 5.48 -9.27
CA ASN A 77 -11.17 5.28 -10.57
C ASN A 77 -10.42 4.31 -11.49
N ARG A 78 -9.21 3.88 -11.11
CA ARG A 78 -8.31 3.06 -11.95
C ARG A 78 -7.92 1.74 -11.30
N LYS A 79 -7.83 1.70 -9.97
CA LYS A 79 -7.26 0.59 -9.21
C LYS A 79 -8.20 0.09 -8.14
N LYS A 80 -8.29 -1.25 -8.04
CA LYS A 80 -9.13 -1.96 -7.08
C LYS A 80 -8.30 -2.67 -6.01
N ASP A 81 -7.00 -2.83 -6.24
CA ASP A 81 -6.08 -3.52 -5.34
C ASP A 81 -5.81 -2.74 -4.04
N PRO A 82 -5.66 -3.46 -2.90
CA PRO A 82 -5.59 -4.91 -2.74
C PRO A 82 -6.95 -5.61 -2.69
N GLY A 83 -8.07 -4.90 -2.88
CA GLY A 83 -9.40 -5.48 -3.07
C GLY A 83 -10.10 -5.97 -1.80
N GLU A 84 -11.33 -6.45 -1.98
CA GLU A 84 -12.25 -6.84 -0.93
C GLU A 84 -11.84 -8.09 -0.13
N LYS A 85 -10.97 -8.95 -0.69
CA LYS A 85 -10.43 -10.13 0.02
C LYS A 85 -9.21 -9.78 0.88
N PHE A 86 -8.74 -8.53 0.86
CA PHE A 86 -7.70 -8.04 1.74
C PHE A 86 -8.27 -7.56 3.08
N ILE A 87 -8.04 -8.34 4.13
CA ILE A 87 -8.55 -8.12 5.48
C ILE A 87 -7.57 -7.26 6.28
N VAL A 88 -7.75 -5.94 6.22
CA VAL A 88 -6.90 -4.95 6.91
C VAL A 88 -6.69 -5.26 8.39
N LYS A 89 -7.73 -5.73 9.08
CA LYS A 89 -7.68 -6.05 10.52
C LYS A 89 -6.56 -7.05 10.87
N LYS A 90 -6.17 -7.93 9.93
CA LYS A 90 -5.06 -8.88 10.12
C LYS A 90 -3.69 -8.20 10.26
N LEU A 91 -3.53 -6.96 9.77
CA LEU A 91 -2.29 -6.19 9.93
C LEU A 91 -2.15 -5.57 11.33
N GLY A 92 -3.25 -5.33 12.03
CA GLY A 92 -3.25 -4.64 13.32
C GLY A 92 -2.87 -3.15 13.23
N ILE A 93 -3.22 -2.50 12.12
CA ILE A 93 -3.02 -1.06 11.90
C ILE A 93 -4.36 -0.33 11.99
N LYS A 94 -4.34 0.94 12.42
CA LYS A 94 -5.50 1.83 12.35
C LYS A 94 -5.40 2.73 11.13
N ARG A 95 -6.11 2.37 10.06
CA ARG A 95 -6.12 3.19 8.84
C ARG A 95 -6.73 4.57 9.11
N PHE A 96 -6.34 5.53 8.28
CA PHE A 96 -6.67 6.94 8.37
C PHE A 96 -8.18 7.20 8.59
N ASN A 97 -8.48 8.21 9.40
CA ASN A 97 -9.70 9.01 9.27
C ASN A 97 -9.31 10.23 8.41
N PHE A 98 -10.18 10.69 7.51
CA PHE A 98 -9.88 11.70 6.47
C PHE A 98 -9.49 13.10 6.99
N HIS A 99 -8.50 13.27 7.89
CA HIS A 99 -8.00 14.56 8.36
C HIS A 99 -6.47 14.64 8.30
N GLN A 100 -5.97 15.83 7.94
CA GLN A 100 -4.68 16.05 7.27
C GLN A 100 -3.46 15.97 8.19
N ARG A 101 -2.38 15.30 7.72
CA ARG A 101 -0.99 15.53 8.15
C ARG A 101 -0.02 15.37 6.98
N LYS A 102 1.03 16.22 6.98
CA LYS A 102 2.05 16.38 5.94
C LYS A 102 3.37 15.67 6.30
N ASN A 103 3.40 14.33 6.34
CA ASN A 103 4.67 13.59 6.34
C ASN A 103 4.77 12.76 5.05
N LEU A 104 5.94 12.81 4.41
CA LEU A 104 6.13 12.50 2.98
C LEU A 104 6.60 11.07 2.68
N VAL A 105 6.61 10.15 3.65
CA VAL A 105 6.91 8.73 3.40
C VAL A 105 5.68 7.89 3.66
N LEU A 106 5.15 7.33 2.58
CA LEU A 106 3.95 6.49 2.58
C LEU A 106 4.32 5.04 2.24
N MET A 107 3.46 4.11 2.63
CA MET A 107 3.53 2.71 2.20
C MET A 107 2.28 2.40 1.39
N THR A 108 2.46 1.94 0.15
CA THR A 108 1.36 1.62 -0.76
C THR A 108 1.32 0.12 -1.04
N PHE A 109 0.16 -0.51 -0.95
CA PHE A 109 0.01 -1.91 -1.32
C PHE A 109 -0.61 -2.04 -2.69
N LYS A 110 -0.02 -2.92 -3.49
CA LYS A 110 -0.49 -3.32 -4.81
C LYS A 110 -0.56 -4.85 -4.90
N ILE A 111 -1.40 -5.35 -5.78
CA ILE A 111 -1.39 -6.77 -6.16
C ILE A 111 -0.55 -6.96 -7.42
N ILE A 112 0.27 -8.00 -7.41
CA ILE A 112 0.87 -8.55 -8.63
C ILE A 112 0.14 -9.81 -9.04
N TRP A 113 -0.13 -9.89 -10.32
CA TRP A 113 -0.66 -11.07 -10.97
C TRP A 113 0.53 -11.86 -11.55
N PHE A 114 0.60 -13.13 -11.20
CA PHE A 114 1.39 -14.16 -11.88
C PHE A 114 0.47 -15.25 -12.42
#